data_AF-A0A7S7RN77-F1
#
_entry.id   AF-A0A7S7RN77-F1
#
_cell.length_a   1.000
_cell.length_b   1.000
_cell.length_c   1.000
_cell.angle_alpha   90.00
_cell.angle_beta   90.00
_cell.angle_gamma   90.00
#
_symmetry.space_group_name_H-M   'P 1'
#
loop_
_entity.id
_entity.type
_entity.pdbx_description
1 polymer ?
#
loop_
_entity_poly.entity_id
_entity_poly.type
_entity_poly.pdbx_seq_one_letter_code
_entity_poly.pdbx_strand_id
1 'polypeptide(L)'
;MKILFTQFTSLSRPVVKTYKKDFTKSIGAAMFHSKYQVLQVQSLQDFDIYLNQMSVFETITLGLPKSMSGVSKTAKEYNKVKNPDFIYRGKTQVKYLNDIYDYIDDIYSLYFIDIDYDKSQPKFFKMSTPQDVEESLYKLIPELQGVQLLIRPSSSAGIFNSVTGERRSDKPSWHIYFVVSHTTVINIDNLTEYIKRRSHREDVNLAYIKQSKSNANLERFYCDLAVADASRIIVEATPILEAPLQKEFTPSVITDGGVLNLSKIDFTSEPLYKTVHTKINSNKNNHSTLNTHPTHYTNNKSLQSRVLVCTDEDKERILSIYKYLKQTDKPIAKEFIQKLNDGVVSLLLQHLGYEVDANYKFKMREEKTHSASIRYDGYLRDFGSNFSGTIINFMMEVYSLKFIEVWNYLQNCFGKNKKLSIKTQVALPDAKAFEKSLQTQDKYKDS
;
A
#
# COMPACT_ATOMS: atom_id res chain seq x y z
N MET A 1 19.63 10.36 -20.92
CA MET A 1 18.84 10.14 -19.69
C MET A 1 18.14 11.42 -19.26
N LYS A 2 16.81 11.43 -19.17
CA LYS A 2 15.98 12.54 -18.68
C LYS A 2 15.17 12.05 -17.49
N ILE A 3 15.30 12.70 -16.34
CA ILE A 3 14.58 12.34 -15.12
C ILE A 3 13.52 13.39 -14.85
N LEU A 4 12.26 12.97 -14.74
CA LEU A 4 11.12 13.87 -14.53
C LEU A 4 10.61 13.81 -13.09
N PHE A 5 10.22 14.98 -12.56
CA PHE A 5 9.54 15.14 -11.27
C PHE A 5 8.71 16.43 -11.29
N THR A 6 7.83 16.62 -10.29
CA THR A 6 6.99 17.82 -10.21
C THR A 6 7.40 18.69 -9.04
N GLN A 7 7.71 19.96 -9.30
CA GLN A 7 7.85 20.99 -8.27
C GLN A 7 6.48 21.60 -7.97
N PHE A 8 6.20 21.84 -6.69
CA PHE A 8 5.12 22.69 -6.23
C PHE A 8 5.66 23.88 -5.44
N THR A 9 5.30 25.10 -5.84
CA THR A 9 5.65 26.35 -5.16
C THR A 9 4.42 26.94 -4.49
N SER A 10 4.43 26.99 -3.15
CA SER A 10 3.39 27.62 -2.35
C SER A 10 3.28 29.11 -2.63
N LEU A 11 2.05 29.60 -2.78
CA LEU A 11 1.78 31.01 -3.11
C LEU A 11 1.65 31.92 -1.88
N SER A 12 1.60 31.37 -0.67
CA SER A 12 1.24 32.17 0.51
C SER A 12 2.07 31.90 1.76
N ARG A 13 2.63 30.70 1.92
CA ARG A 13 3.29 30.29 3.18
C ARG A 13 4.46 29.34 2.92
N PRO A 14 5.51 29.40 3.75
CA PRO A 14 6.54 28.37 3.76
C PRO A 14 5.95 26.98 3.99
N VAL A 15 6.51 25.99 3.32
CA VAL A 15 6.08 24.58 3.34
C VAL A 15 7.04 23.67 4.09
N VAL A 16 8.19 24.23 4.49
CA VAL A 16 9.20 23.54 5.29
C VAL A 16 8.79 23.41 6.75
N LYS A 17 9.52 22.55 7.47
CA LYS A 17 9.41 22.44 8.93
C LYS A 17 10.01 23.72 9.56
N THR A 18 9.41 24.21 10.64
CA THR A 18 10.02 25.22 11.50
C THR A 18 10.36 24.58 12.84
N TYR A 19 11.57 24.81 13.32
CA TYR A 19 12.01 24.39 14.65
C TYR A 19 12.23 25.61 15.54
N LYS A 20 11.59 25.58 16.70
CA LYS A 20 11.83 26.58 17.76
C LYS A 20 13.07 26.21 18.56
N LYS A 21 13.56 27.15 19.36
CA LYS A 21 14.76 26.99 20.20
C LYS A 21 14.79 25.75 21.12
N ASP A 22 13.62 25.21 21.47
CA ASP A 22 13.42 24.02 22.30
C ASP A 22 13.24 22.72 21.48
N PHE A 23 13.62 22.77 20.19
CA PHE A 23 13.40 21.72 19.19
C PHE A 23 11.93 21.38 18.89
N THR A 24 10.97 22.14 19.43
CA THR A 24 9.55 21.93 19.05
C THR A 24 9.36 22.25 17.57
N LYS A 25 8.62 21.37 16.89
CA LYS A 25 8.44 21.39 15.44
C LYS A 25 7.02 21.82 15.08
N SER A 26 6.89 22.78 14.17
CA SER A 26 5.66 23.01 13.41
C SER A 26 5.81 22.52 11.97
N ILE A 27 4.73 21.96 11.43
CA ILE A 27 4.70 21.36 10.08
C ILE A 27 4.07 22.38 9.12
N GLY A 28 4.85 22.87 8.15
CA GLY A 28 4.38 23.77 7.09
C GLY A 28 3.72 23.08 5.90
N ALA A 29 3.65 21.74 5.87
CA ALA A 29 3.30 20.95 4.68
C ALA A 29 1.85 21.08 4.15
N ALA A 30 1.05 22.01 4.65
CA ALA A 30 -0.28 22.31 4.14
C ALA A 30 -0.18 23.23 2.91
N MET A 31 -0.02 22.63 1.73
CA MET A 31 -0.13 23.36 0.46
C MET A 31 -1.60 23.61 0.12
N PHE A 32 -2.10 24.79 0.46
CA PHE A 32 -3.47 25.22 0.11
C PHE A 32 -3.57 25.63 -1.36
N HIS A 33 -2.64 26.47 -1.81
CA HIS A 33 -2.55 27.01 -3.15
C HIS A 33 -1.10 27.01 -3.61
N SER A 34 -0.82 26.38 -4.73
CA SER A 34 0.53 26.32 -5.29
C SER A 34 0.50 26.42 -6.81
N LYS A 35 1.58 26.96 -7.39
CA LYS A 35 1.91 26.69 -8.78
C LYS A 35 2.64 25.35 -8.84
N TYR A 36 2.44 24.60 -9.90
CA TYR A 36 3.22 23.40 -10.15
C TYR A 36 3.88 23.45 -11.53
N GLN A 37 5.00 22.78 -11.65
CA GLN A 37 5.74 22.62 -12.89
C GLN A 37 6.42 21.24 -12.90
N VAL A 38 6.32 20.52 -14.00
CA VAL A 38 7.12 19.34 -14.28
C VAL A 38 8.50 19.79 -14.72
N LEU A 39 9.52 19.36 -13.99
CA LEU A 39 10.92 19.66 -14.23
C LEU A 39 11.64 18.43 -14.76
N GLN A 40 12.79 18.68 -15.39
CA GLN A 40 13.65 17.67 -15.95
C GLN A 40 15.10 17.94 -15.55
N VAL A 41 15.81 16.89 -15.16
CA VAL A 41 17.27 16.88 -14.93
C VAL A 41 17.92 15.74 -15.72
N GLN A 42 19.22 15.84 -16.02
CA GLN A 42 19.93 14.84 -16.83
C GLN A 42 20.64 13.79 -15.99
N SER A 43 20.79 14.02 -14.68
CA SER A 43 21.51 13.16 -13.75
C SER A 43 21.01 13.34 -12.31
N LEU A 44 21.36 12.40 -11.41
CA LEU A 44 21.16 12.60 -9.97
C LEU A 44 22.04 13.72 -9.40
N GLN A 45 23.16 14.07 -10.05
CA GLN A 45 23.98 15.21 -9.67
C GLN A 45 23.26 16.54 -9.92
N ASP A 46 22.64 16.70 -11.09
CA ASP A 46 21.80 17.86 -11.40
C ASP A 46 20.60 17.94 -10.45
N PHE A 47 20.02 16.78 -10.13
CA PHE A 47 18.93 16.69 -9.16
C PHE A 47 19.37 17.15 -7.77
N ASP A 48 20.52 16.69 -7.26
CA ASP A 48 21.04 17.11 -5.95
C ASP A 48 21.35 18.61 -5.91
N ILE A 49 21.93 19.17 -6.98
CA ILE A 49 22.16 20.62 -7.12
C ILE A 49 20.82 21.36 -7.01
N TYR A 50 19.79 20.90 -7.73
CA TYR A 50 18.46 21.49 -7.68
C TYR A 50 17.86 21.39 -6.26
N LEU A 51 17.94 20.24 -5.59
CA LEU A 51 17.42 20.05 -4.23
C LEU A 51 18.07 21.01 -3.22
N ASN A 52 19.37 21.29 -3.39
CA ASN A 52 20.11 22.21 -2.51
C ASN A 52 19.76 23.69 -2.76
N GLN A 53 19.14 24.03 -3.88
CA GLN A 53 18.70 25.37 -4.23
C GLN A 53 17.23 25.66 -3.91
N MET A 54 16.48 24.63 -3.48
CA MET A 54 15.05 24.79 -3.18
C MET A 54 14.81 25.81 -2.07
N SER A 55 13.84 26.70 -2.31
CA SER A 55 13.38 27.68 -1.34
C SER A 55 12.45 27.05 -0.29
N VAL A 56 12.21 27.79 0.80
CA VAL A 56 11.26 27.39 1.85
C VAL A 56 9.80 27.30 1.41
N PHE A 57 9.49 27.73 0.18
CA PHE A 57 8.16 27.67 -0.44
C PHE A 57 7.98 26.50 -1.39
N GLU A 58 9.04 25.73 -1.65
CA GLU A 58 9.05 24.68 -2.65
C GLU A 58 9.03 23.29 -2.02
N THR A 59 8.32 22.39 -2.70
CA THR A 59 8.35 20.95 -2.44
C THR A 59 8.36 20.22 -3.78
N ILE A 60 8.65 18.93 -3.75
CA ILE A 60 8.52 18.09 -4.94
C ILE A 60 7.58 16.91 -4.71
N THR A 61 7.10 16.33 -5.80
CA THR A 61 6.56 14.97 -5.86
C THR A 61 7.26 14.22 -6.99
N LEU A 62 7.39 12.91 -6.86
CA LEU A 62 8.00 12.08 -7.92
C LEU A 62 7.00 11.66 -9.00
N GLY A 63 5.70 11.75 -8.71
CA GLY A 63 4.65 11.65 -9.71
C GLY A 63 4.49 12.93 -10.53
N LEU A 64 3.79 12.77 -11.65
CA LEU A 64 3.56 13.81 -12.64
C LEU A 64 2.07 14.12 -12.77
N PRO A 65 1.68 15.39 -12.94
CA PRO A 65 0.39 15.76 -13.48
C PRO A 65 0.32 15.54 -14.99
N LYS A 66 -0.90 15.53 -15.55
CA LYS A 66 -1.11 15.39 -17.00
C LYS A 66 -0.61 16.61 -17.78
N SER A 67 -0.71 17.80 -17.20
CA SER A 67 -0.22 19.05 -17.78
C SER A 67 1.17 19.37 -17.23
N MET A 68 2.03 19.99 -18.04
CA MET A 68 3.42 20.30 -17.64
C MET A 68 3.52 21.41 -16.58
N SER A 69 2.51 22.27 -16.45
CA SER A 69 2.46 23.32 -15.45
C SER A 69 1.04 23.76 -15.19
N GLY A 70 0.79 24.38 -14.04
CA GLY A 70 -0.52 24.96 -13.72
C GLY A 70 -0.64 25.38 -12.28
N VAL A 71 -1.87 25.38 -11.77
CA VAL A 71 -2.19 25.72 -10.37
C VAL A 71 -2.81 24.52 -9.68
N SER A 72 -2.30 24.21 -8.49
CA SER A 72 -2.86 23.23 -7.57
C SER A 72 -3.62 23.94 -6.45
N LYS A 73 -4.84 23.49 -6.19
CA LYS A 73 -5.71 23.96 -5.10
C LYS A 73 -5.97 22.84 -4.09
N THR A 74 -6.68 23.15 -3.01
CA THR A 74 -7.19 22.12 -2.12
C THR A 74 -8.21 21.22 -2.85
N ALA A 75 -8.32 19.95 -2.43
CA ALA A 75 -9.33 19.04 -2.98
C ALA A 75 -10.76 19.61 -2.85
N LYS A 76 -11.04 20.31 -1.75
CA LYS A 76 -12.33 20.97 -1.51
C LYS A 76 -12.62 22.05 -2.55
N GLU A 77 -11.65 22.89 -2.88
CA GLU A 77 -11.82 23.97 -3.86
C GLU A 77 -11.88 23.42 -5.29
N TYR A 78 -11.03 22.45 -5.62
CA TYR A 78 -11.07 21.77 -6.91
C TYR A 78 -12.47 21.19 -7.19
N ASN A 79 -13.04 20.47 -6.21
CA ASN A 79 -14.37 19.86 -6.36
C ASN A 79 -15.52 20.87 -6.48
N LYS A 80 -15.34 22.10 -5.97
CA LYS A 80 -16.34 23.17 -6.08
C LYS A 80 -16.35 23.81 -7.47
N VAL A 81 -15.17 24.11 -8.00
CA VAL A 81 -15.04 24.89 -9.24
C VAL A 81 -15.08 23.99 -10.48
N LYS A 82 -14.63 22.73 -10.37
CA LYS A 82 -14.48 21.77 -11.49
C LYS A 82 -13.86 22.40 -12.75
N ASN A 83 -12.93 23.34 -12.56
CA ASN A 83 -12.22 23.97 -13.68
C ASN A 83 -11.07 23.03 -14.11
N PRO A 84 -10.99 22.66 -15.40
CA PRO A 84 -9.94 21.78 -15.93
C PRO A 84 -8.51 22.34 -15.84
N ASP A 85 -8.37 23.66 -15.63
CA ASP A 85 -7.08 24.35 -15.52
C ASP A 85 -6.42 24.19 -14.15
N PHE A 86 -7.14 23.60 -13.18
CA PHE A 86 -6.63 23.35 -11.84
C PHE A 86 -6.49 21.87 -11.57
N ILE A 87 -5.51 21.51 -10.74
CA ILE A 87 -5.44 20.20 -10.12
C ILE A 87 -5.62 20.33 -8.60
N TYR A 88 -5.77 19.20 -7.93
CA TYR A 88 -5.39 19.08 -6.53
C TYR A 88 -4.30 18.02 -6.42
N ARG A 89 -3.38 18.17 -5.48
CA ARG A 89 -2.37 17.15 -5.22
C ARG A 89 -3.02 15.91 -4.60
N GLY A 90 -3.18 14.88 -5.41
CA GLY A 90 -3.63 13.55 -5.00
C GLY A 90 -3.53 12.54 -6.14
N LYS A 91 -3.67 11.26 -5.81
CA LYS A 91 -3.43 10.12 -6.73
C LYS A 91 -4.20 10.15 -8.05
N THR A 92 -5.31 10.88 -8.11
CA THR A 92 -6.10 11.01 -9.35
C THR A 92 -5.49 11.99 -10.35
N GLN A 93 -4.74 12.98 -9.86
CA GLN A 93 -4.18 14.07 -10.65
C GLN A 93 -2.67 13.99 -10.79
N VAL A 94 -1.98 13.40 -9.81
CA VAL A 94 -0.53 13.18 -9.81
C VAL A 94 -0.29 11.68 -9.80
N LYS A 95 0.23 11.15 -10.91
CA LYS A 95 0.39 9.71 -11.17
C LYS A 95 1.84 9.35 -11.49
N TYR A 96 2.15 8.06 -11.58
CA TYR A 96 3.48 7.66 -12.04
C TYR A 96 3.64 7.94 -13.54
N LEU A 97 4.89 8.14 -13.99
CA LEU A 97 5.21 8.53 -15.37
C LEU A 97 4.52 7.64 -16.41
N ASN A 98 4.62 6.33 -16.24
CA ASN A 98 4.09 5.35 -17.20
C ASN A 98 2.61 5.00 -16.99
N ASP A 99 1.91 5.67 -16.06
CA ASP A 99 0.44 5.66 -16.01
C ASP A 99 -0.17 6.80 -16.86
N ILE A 100 0.65 7.76 -17.30
CA ILE A 100 0.23 8.93 -18.09
C ILE A 100 0.74 8.82 -19.52
N TYR A 101 2.00 8.45 -19.68
CA TYR A 101 2.67 8.36 -20.96
C TYR A 101 3.11 6.93 -21.23
N ASP A 102 3.09 6.52 -22.49
CA ASP A 102 3.69 5.26 -22.89
C ASP A 102 5.18 5.26 -22.52
N TYR A 103 5.75 4.05 -22.40
CA TYR A 103 7.17 3.93 -22.15
C TYR A 103 7.97 4.51 -23.33
N ILE A 104 8.88 5.43 -23.01
CA ILE A 104 9.78 6.06 -23.97
C ILE A 104 11.20 5.87 -23.43
N ASP A 105 12.07 5.32 -24.26
CA ASP A 105 13.49 5.19 -23.94
C ASP A 105 14.09 6.56 -23.57
N ASP A 106 15.08 6.55 -22.69
CA ASP A 106 15.72 7.75 -22.13
C ASP A 106 14.88 8.66 -21.22
N ILE A 107 13.58 8.40 -21.00
CA ILE A 107 12.77 9.15 -20.01
C ILE A 107 12.47 8.27 -18.79
N TYR A 108 12.85 8.77 -17.62
CA TYR A 108 12.81 8.04 -16.37
C TYR A 108 12.16 8.85 -15.26
N SER A 109 11.84 8.15 -14.18
CA SER A 109 11.34 8.73 -12.94
C SER A 109 12.31 8.41 -11.80
N LEU A 110 11.98 8.87 -10.61
CA LEU A 110 12.68 8.56 -9.38
C LEU A 110 11.81 7.68 -8.51
N TYR A 111 12.45 6.82 -7.72
CA TYR A 111 11.85 6.23 -6.54
C TYR A 111 12.48 6.86 -5.31
N PHE A 112 11.70 6.99 -4.24
CA PHE A 112 12.12 7.61 -2.99
C PHE A 112 12.01 6.61 -1.84
N ILE A 113 13.06 6.54 -1.04
CA ILE A 113 13.10 5.82 0.22
C ILE A 113 13.39 6.83 1.34
N ASP A 114 12.56 6.78 2.38
CA ASP A 114 12.74 7.56 3.61
C ASP A 114 13.12 6.61 4.75
N ILE A 115 14.26 6.85 5.37
CA ILE A 115 14.77 6.08 6.51
C ILE A 115 14.86 7.04 7.69
N ASP A 116 13.87 6.96 8.57
CA ASP A 116 13.86 7.70 9.82
C ASP A 116 14.47 6.87 10.96
N TYR A 117 15.26 7.52 11.82
CA TYR A 117 15.70 6.90 13.06
C TYR A 117 14.52 6.75 14.04
N ASP A 118 14.43 5.57 14.66
CA ASP A 118 13.49 5.28 15.73
C ASP A 118 14.20 4.53 16.87
N LYS A 119 13.99 4.96 18.12
CA LYS A 119 14.60 4.33 19.30
C LYS A 119 14.22 2.85 19.47
N SER A 120 13.12 2.41 18.86
CA SER A 120 12.69 1.01 18.83
C SER A 120 13.32 0.17 17.71
N GLN A 121 14.09 0.78 16.80
CA GLN A 121 14.84 0.03 15.79
C GLN A 121 15.87 -0.89 16.44
N PRO A 122 16.03 -2.12 15.94
CA PRO A 122 17.05 -3.03 16.44
C PRO A 122 18.46 -2.43 16.30
N LYS A 123 19.32 -2.69 17.29
CA LYS A 123 20.70 -2.12 17.32
C LYS A 123 21.57 -2.53 16.13
N PHE A 124 21.26 -3.66 15.50
CA PHE A 124 22.01 -4.16 14.35
C PHE A 124 21.63 -3.44 13.04
N PHE A 125 20.57 -2.61 13.02
CA PHE A 125 20.29 -1.72 11.89
C PHE A 125 21.40 -0.67 11.84
N LYS A 126 22.21 -0.75 10.80
CA LYS A 126 23.25 0.23 10.53
C LYS A 126 22.66 1.34 9.66
N MET A 127 22.80 2.58 10.14
CA MET A 127 22.29 3.77 9.45
C MET A 127 23.06 5.03 9.86
N SER A 128 24.28 4.88 10.39
CA SER A 128 25.06 6.01 10.89
C SER A 128 25.73 6.78 9.75
N THR A 129 26.03 6.09 8.66
CA THR A 129 26.72 6.63 7.49
C THR A 129 25.94 6.35 6.19
N PRO A 130 26.21 7.07 5.09
CA PRO A 130 25.66 6.74 3.78
C PRO A 130 26.00 5.32 3.33
N GLN A 131 27.22 4.86 3.63
CA GLN A 131 27.69 3.50 3.33
C GLN A 131 26.84 2.43 4.05
N ASP A 132 26.53 2.64 5.33
CA ASP A 132 25.67 1.73 6.09
C ASP A 132 24.27 1.60 5.45
N VAL A 133 23.75 2.73 4.97
CA VAL A 133 22.45 2.80 4.30
C VAL A 133 22.51 2.07 2.96
N GLU A 134 23.52 2.33 2.14
CA GLU A 134 23.72 1.67 0.85
C GLU A 134 23.82 0.14 1.01
N GLU A 135 24.64 -0.35 1.94
CA GLU A 135 24.77 -1.78 2.24
C GLU A 135 23.45 -2.40 2.69
N SER A 136 22.67 -1.68 3.50
CA SER A 136 21.35 -2.14 3.94
C SER A 136 20.36 -2.17 2.77
N LEU A 137 20.43 -1.20 1.86
CA LEU A 137 19.62 -1.16 0.65
C LEU A 137 19.99 -2.30 -0.31
N TYR A 138 21.26 -2.65 -0.50
CA TYR A 138 21.64 -3.80 -1.33
C TYR A 138 21.22 -5.15 -0.74
N LYS A 139 21.16 -5.26 0.59
CA LYS A 139 20.55 -6.44 1.22
C LYS A 139 19.04 -6.50 0.95
N LEU A 140 18.39 -5.36 1.06
CA LEU A 140 16.94 -5.22 0.93
C LEU A 140 16.44 -5.28 -0.51
N ILE A 141 17.20 -4.78 -1.47
CA ILE A 141 16.89 -4.70 -2.90
C ILE A 141 18.21 -4.91 -3.67
N PRO A 142 18.67 -6.17 -3.83
CA PRO A 142 19.91 -6.49 -4.53
C PRO A 142 19.97 -5.95 -5.96
N GLU A 143 18.83 -5.78 -6.61
CA GLU A 143 18.70 -5.23 -7.95
C GLU A 143 19.16 -3.76 -8.03
N LEU A 144 19.38 -3.09 -6.89
CA LEU A 144 20.03 -1.77 -6.84
C LEU A 144 21.54 -1.83 -7.09
N GLN A 145 22.17 -3.00 -7.09
CA GLN A 145 23.59 -3.11 -7.44
C GLN A 145 23.81 -2.64 -8.88
N GLY A 146 24.63 -1.58 -9.03
CA GLY A 146 24.87 -0.94 -10.32
C GLY A 146 23.75 -0.02 -10.80
N VAL A 147 22.78 0.34 -9.95
CA VAL A 147 21.80 1.41 -10.20
C VAL A 147 22.31 2.72 -9.64
N GLN A 148 22.00 3.83 -10.31
CA GLN A 148 22.38 5.15 -9.83
C GLN A 148 21.60 5.51 -8.55
N LEU A 149 22.32 5.89 -7.49
CA LEU A 149 21.75 6.25 -6.18
C LEU A 149 22.17 7.67 -5.78
N LEU A 150 21.28 8.38 -5.12
CA LEU A 150 21.55 9.61 -4.36
C LEU A 150 21.10 9.38 -2.93
N ILE A 151 22.07 9.32 -2.01
CA ILE A 151 21.84 9.17 -0.57
C ILE A 151 22.18 10.49 0.10
N ARG A 152 21.19 11.13 0.72
CA ARG A 152 21.37 12.43 1.38
C ARG A 152 20.73 12.46 2.77
N PRO A 153 21.26 13.27 3.70
CA PRO A 153 20.59 13.49 4.97
C PRO A 153 19.21 14.10 4.74
N SER A 154 18.21 13.66 5.50
CA SER A 154 16.88 14.29 5.44
C SER A 154 16.98 15.79 5.74
N SER A 155 15.98 16.57 5.30
CA SER A 155 15.91 18.01 5.61
C SER A 155 16.01 18.32 7.10
N SER A 156 15.68 17.35 7.97
CA SER A 156 15.67 17.51 9.42
C SER A 156 16.83 16.85 10.18
N ALA A 157 17.78 16.25 9.46
CA ALA A 157 19.01 15.71 10.02
C ALA A 157 20.00 16.84 10.38
N GLY A 158 20.90 16.57 11.33
CA GLY A 158 22.00 17.49 11.68
C GLY A 158 21.59 18.77 12.41
N ILE A 159 20.35 18.88 12.92
CA ILE A 159 19.92 20.06 13.68
C ILE A 159 20.46 20.01 15.11
N PHE A 160 21.12 21.07 15.54
CA PHE A 160 21.69 21.20 16.88
C PHE A 160 21.57 22.64 17.41
N ASN A 161 21.68 22.80 18.73
CA ASN A 161 21.75 24.10 19.39
C ASN A 161 23.20 24.56 19.44
N SER A 162 23.54 25.69 18.81
CA SER A 162 24.93 26.14 18.68
C SER A 162 25.54 26.66 19.99
N VAL A 163 24.74 26.86 21.04
CA VAL A 163 25.21 27.32 22.36
C VAL A 163 25.43 26.13 23.29
N THR A 164 24.53 25.15 23.30
CA THR A 164 24.59 24.00 24.22
C THR A 164 25.25 22.76 23.63
N GLY A 165 25.35 22.67 22.29
CA GLY A 165 25.79 21.47 21.58
C GLY A 165 24.75 20.34 21.54
N GLU A 166 23.56 20.54 22.13
CA GLU A 166 22.49 19.55 22.13
C GLU A 166 21.98 19.29 20.71
N ARG A 167 21.74 18.02 20.37
CA ARG A 167 21.24 17.61 19.05
C ARG A 167 19.76 17.25 19.12
N ARG A 168 19.01 17.57 18.07
CA ARG A 168 17.59 17.20 17.93
C ARG A 168 17.38 15.68 17.89
N SER A 169 18.30 14.95 17.26
CA SER A 169 18.24 13.50 17.06
C SER A 169 19.60 12.90 17.33
N ASP A 170 19.61 11.72 17.96
CA ASP A 170 20.82 10.96 18.28
C ASP A 170 21.49 10.39 17.02
N LYS A 171 20.68 10.08 16.00
CA LYS A 171 21.13 9.50 14.73
C LYS A 171 20.55 10.26 13.53
N PRO A 172 21.24 10.22 12.37
CA PRO A 172 20.73 10.81 11.14
C PRO A 172 19.50 10.03 10.61
N SER A 173 18.63 10.75 9.91
CA SER A 173 17.63 10.17 9.00
C SER A 173 18.09 10.41 7.57
N TRP A 174 17.77 9.50 6.66
CA TRP A 174 18.27 9.50 5.28
C TRP A 174 17.13 9.52 4.28
N HIS A 175 17.33 10.29 3.23
CA HIS A 175 16.50 10.33 2.04
C HIS A 175 17.30 9.76 0.88
N ILE A 176 16.72 8.78 0.18
CA ILE A 176 17.39 8.08 -0.90
C ILE A 176 16.55 8.18 -2.16
N TYR A 177 17.20 8.56 -3.25
CA TYR A 177 16.62 8.62 -4.58
C TYR A 177 17.38 7.69 -5.51
N PHE A 178 16.66 7.00 -6.38
CA PHE A 178 17.28 6.20 -7.43
C PHE A 178 16.44 6.22 -8.69
N VAL A 179 17.12 6.06 -9.82
CA VAL A 179 16.50 6.19 -11.13
C VAL A 179 15.76 4.90 -11.49
N VAL A 180 14.52 5.04 -11.92
CA VAL A 180 13.62 3.92 -12.24
C VAL A 180 12.97 4.08 -13.62
N SER A 181 12.75 2.94 -14.27
CA SER A 181 11.96 2.83 -15.50
C SER A 181 10.71 1.98 -15.28
N HIS A 182 9.76 2.06 -16.21
CA HIS A 182 8.49 1.30 -16.17
C HIS A 182 7.69 1.60 -14.88
N THR A 183 7.65 2.86 -14.47
CA THR A 183 6.95 3.29 -13.25
C THR A 183 5.45 3.36 -13.49
N THR A 184 4.74 2.31 -13.08
CA THR A 184 3.28 2.23 -13.03
C THR A 184 2.84 1.94 -11.60
N VAL A 185 1.56 2.15 -11.27
CA VAL A 185 1.02 1.73 -9.96
C VAL A 185 1.36 0.27 -9.65
N ILE A 186 1.18 -0.61 -10.64
CA ILE A 186 1.40 -2.06 -10.48
C ILE A 186 2.86 -2.37 -10.14
N ASN A 187 3.81 -1.77 -10.85
CA ASN A 187 5.22 -2.06 -10.63
C ASN A 187 5.74 -1.46 -9.30
N ILE A 188 5.18 -0.33 -8.87
CA ILE A 188 5.47 0.25 -7.55
C ILE A 188 4.90 -0.63 -6.43
N ASP A 189 3.69 -1.16 -6.61
CA ASP A 189 3.08 -2.10 -5.66
C ASP A 189 3.89 -3.40 -5.57
N ASN A 190 4.37 -3.92 -6.70
CA ASN A 190 5.24 -5.10 -6.75
C ASN A 190 6.56 -4.86 -5.99
N LEU A 191 7.23 -3.73 -6.20
CA LEU A 191 8.44 -3.38 -5.46
C LEU A 191 8.15 -3.22 -3.96
N THR A 192 7.04 -2.60 -3.61
CA THR A 192 6.64 -2.42 -2.20
C THR A 192 6.41 -3.78 -1.52
N GLU A 193 5.75 -4.72 -2.20
CA GLU A 193 5.54 -6.08 -1.68
C GLU A 193 6.84 -6.89 -1.60
N TYR A 194 7.73 -6.73 -2.59
CA TYR A 194 9.07 -7.31 -2.57
C TYR A 194 9.85 -6.85 -1.33
N ILE A 195 9.92 -5.53 -1.10
CA ILE A 195 10.61 -4.93 0.05
C ILE A 195 10.05 -5.48 1.36
N LYS A 196 8.72 -5.56 1.50
CA LYS A 196 8.08 -6.13 2.70
C LYS A 196 8.53 -7.56 2.94
N ARG A 197 8.33 -8.45 1.96
CA ARG A 197 8.67 -9.88 2.08
C ARG A 197 10.15 -10.07 2.42
N ARG A 198 11.00 -9.41 1.67
CA ARG A 198 12.45 -9.51 1.82
C ARG A 198 12.94 -9.00 3.16
N SER A 199 12.34 -7.91 3.69
CA SER A 199 12.66 -7.38 5.02
C SER A 199 12.52 -8.43 6.14
N HIS A 200 11.64 -9.41 5.99
CA HIS A 200 11.40 -10.45 7.00
C HIS A 200 12.31 -11.68 6.89
N ARG A 201 13.12 -11.79 5.84
CA ARG A 201 14.05 -12.91 5.73
C ARG A 201 15.09 -12.85 6.83
N GLU A 202 15.50 -14.00 7.34
CA GLU A 202 16.48 -14.08 8.43
C GLU A 202 17.84 -13.51 8.04
N ASP A 203 18.25 -13.64 6.77
CA ASP A 203 19.49 -13.10 6.23
C ASP A 203 19.46 -11.59 5.94
N VAL A 204 18.27 -11.00 5.82
CA VAL A 204 18.06 -9.56 5.59
C VAL A 204 17.73 -8.84 6.90
N ASN A 205 16.70 -9.32 7.60
CA ASN A 205 16.29 -8.93 8.93
C ASN A 205 16.06 -7.42 9.09
N LEU A 206 15.38 -6.78 8.13
CA LEU A 206 15.13 -5.32 8.10
C LEU A 206 13.67 -4.95 8.41
N ALA A 207 12.91 -5.87 9.02
CA ALA A 207 11.60 -5.62 9.62
C ALA A 207 11.69 -5.74 11.15
N TYR A 208 10.85 -5.00 11.87
CA TYR A 208 10.81 -5.03 13.33
C TYR A 208 9.42 -4.69 13.87
N ILE A 209 9.20 -5.00 15.15
CA ILE A 209 7.95 -4.69 15.85
C ILE A 209 8.17 -3.53 16.81
N LYS A 210 7.37 -2.48 16.65
CA LYS A 210 7.28 -1.35 17.57
C LYS A 210 6.01 -1.45 18.41
N GLN A 211 6.13 -1.35 19.73
CA GLN A 211 4.95 -1.22 20.58
C GLN A 211 4.37 0.20 20.50
N SER A 212 3.07 0.30 20.26
CA SER A 212 2.34 1.55 20.30
C SER A 212 2.14 2.03 21.75
N LYS A 213 1.70 3.28 21.93
CA LYS A 213 1.26 3.80 23.24
C LYS A 213 0.08 3.02 23.84
N SER A 214 -0.69 2.33 23.01
CA SER A 214 -1.80 1.46 23.42
C SER A 214 -1.40 -0.01 23.54
N ASN A 215 -0.09 -0.30 23.62
CA ASN A 215 0.49 -1.65 23.66
C ASN A 215 0.17 -2.55 22.44
N ALA A 216 -0.25 -1.96 21.31
CA ALA A 216 -0.41 -2.69 20.08
C ALA A 216 0.96 -2.96 19.44
N ASN A 217 1.16 -4.17 18.92
CA ASN A 217 2.34 -4.50 18.12
C ASN A 217 2.15 -3.90 16.72
N LEU A 218 2.99 -2.93 16.37
CA LEU A 218 3.00 -2.30 15.07
C LEU A 218 4.20 -2.81 14.28
N GLU A 219 3.92 -3.51 13.19
CA GLU A 219 4.94 -3.88 12.22
C GLU A 219 5.55 -2.61 11.60
N ARG A 220 6.88 -2.63 11.49
CA ARG A 220 7.70 -1.56 10.94
C ARG A 220 8.78 -2.17 10.05
N PHE A 221 9.20 -1.36 9.09
CA PHE A 221 10.23 -1.70 8.13
C PHE A 221 11.38 -0.71 8.28
N TYR A 222 12.55 -1.09 7.77
CA TYR A 222 13.74 -0.24 7.74
C TYR A 222 13.48 1.11 7.05
N CYS A 223 12.65 1.11 6.00
CA CYS A 223 12.18 2.31 5.30
C CYS A 223 10.68 2.55 5.48
N ASP A 224 10.25 3.82 5.42
CA ASP A 224 8.82 4.17 5.38
C ASP A 224 8.23 3.83 4.01
N LEU A 225 7.42 2.79 3.96
CA LEU A 225 6.78 2.34 2.71
C LEU A 225 5.63 3.26 2.26
N ALA A 226 5.14 4.16 3.12
CA ALA A 226 4.08 5.09 2.75
C ALA A 226 4.55 6.19 1.79
N VAL A 227 5.87 6.34 1.60
CA VAL A 227 6.45 7.40 0.76
C VAL A 227 6.48 7.05 -0.73
N ALA A 228 6.21 5.80 -1.09
CA ALA A 228 6.21 5.32 -2.48
C ALA A 228 5.12 5.97 -3.35
N ASP A 229 4.14 6.67 -2.75
CA ASP A 229 3.02 7.28 -3.47
C ASP A 229 3.45 8.40 -4.43
N ALA A 230 2.98 8.34 -5.68
CA ALA A 230 3.24 9.35 -6.72
C ALA A 230 2.96 10.80 -6.25
N SER A 231 1.92 11.01 -5.45
CA SER A 231 1.50 12.33 -4.98
C SER A 231 2.14 12.75 -3.65
N ARG A 232 3.02 11.92 -3.08
CA ARG A 232 3.70 12.20 -1.81
C ARG A 232 4.52 13.48 -1.93
N ILE A 233 4.25 14.43 -1.03
CA ILE A 233 5.10 15.62 -0.87
C ILE A 233 6.41 15.20 -0.24
N ILE A 234 7.50 15.63 -0.87
CA ILE A 234 8.85 15.52 -0.34
C ILE A 234 9.38 16.94 -0.12
N VAL A 235 9.91 17.18 1.09
CA VAL A 235 10.40 18.47 1.54
C VAL A 235 11.90 18.37 1.79
N GLU A 236 12.67 18.88 0.83
CA GLU A 236 14.14 18.86 0.85
C GLU A 236 14.77 20.19 1.28
N ALA A 237 14.07 21.30 1.04
CA ALA A 237 14.53 22.63 1.43
C ALA A 237 14.86 22.69 2.94
N THR A 238 15.91 23.45 3.26
CA THR A 238 16.39 23.63 4.63
C THR A 238 15.26 24.17 5.53
N PRO A 239 15.04 23.59 6.72
CA PRO A 239 14.01 24.05 7.63
C PRO A 239 14.29 25.46 8.14
N ILE A 240 13.24 26.16 8.56
CA ILE A 240 13.38 27.42 9.29
C ILE A 240 13.79 27.09 10.72
N LEU A 241 14.90 27.67 11.18
CA LEU A 241 15.47 27.43 12.51
C LEU A 241 15.44 28.72 13.33
N GLU A 242 14.79 28.69 14.49
CA GLU A 242 14.88 29.78 15.46
C GLU A 242 16.23 29.73 16.16
N ALA A 243 16.89 30.88 16.30
CA ALA A 243 18.15 30.96 17.02
C ALA A 243 18.00 30.40 18.45
N PRO A 244 19.00 29.65 18.97
CA PRO A 244 20.34 29.40 18.41
C PRO A 244 20.44 28.10 17.60
N LEU A 245 19.34 27.56 17.06
CA LEU A 245 19.42 26.32 16.29
C LEU A 245 20.16 26.53 14.96
N GLN A 246 21.03 25.59 14.64
CA GLN A 246 21.76 25.51 13.38
C GLN A 246 21.63 24.11 12.78
N LYS A 247 21.95 24.00 11.48
CA LYS A 247 22.02 22.73 10.77
C LYS A 247 23.45 22.46 10.38
N GLU A 248 23.98 21.33 10.79
CA GLU A 248 25.25 20.81 10.34
C GLU A 248 25.15 20.40 8.86
N PHE A 249 26.12 20.83 8.06
CA PHE A 249 26.21 20.39 6.68
C PHE A 249 26.73 18.96 6.64
N THR A 250 26.04 18.09 5.93
CA THR A 250 26.50 16.75 5.62
C THR A 250 26.28 16.53 4.13
N PRO A 251 27.34 16.24 3.35
CA PRO A 251 27.22 16.12 1.91
C PRO A 251 26.38 14.91 1.52
N SER A 252 25.70 15.03 0.39
CA SER A 252 25.10 13.91 -0.30
C SER A 252 26.17 12.96 -0.85
N VAL A 253 25.85 11.68 -0.96
CA VAL A 253 26.65 10.68 -1.66
C VAL A 253 25.90 10.24 -2.90
N ILE A 254 26.58 10.21 -4.04
CA ILE A 254 26.03 9.74 -5.30
C ILE A 254 26.85 8.54 -5.75
N THR A 255 26.14 7.46 -6.07
CA THR A 255 26.71 6.25 -6.67
C THR A 255 26.30 6.25 -8.13
N ASP A 256 27.29 6.19 -9.04
CA ASP A 256 27.03 6.07 -10.47
C ASP A 256 26.47 4.69 -10.82
N GLY A 257 25.61 4.63 -11.83
CA GLY A 257 24.99 3.40 -12.26
C GLY A 257 23.94 3.60 -13.33
N GLY A 258 23.27 2.51 -13.66
CA GLY A 258 22.15 2.48 -14.59
C GLY A 258 20.80 2.78 -13.93
N VAL A 259 19.75 2.29 -14.57
CA VAL A 259 18.36 2.50 -14.16
C VAL A 259 17.75 1.18 -13.70
N LEU A 260 17.05 1.20 -12.57
CA LEU A 260 16.30 0.03 -12.13
C LEU A 260 15.04 -0.16 -13.00
N ASN A 261 14.89 -1.34 -13.60
CA ASN A 261 13.69 -1.69 -14.34
C ASN A 261 12.65 -2.34 -13.43
N LEU A 262 11.61 -1.59 -13.06
CA LEU A 262 10.60 -2.06 -12.13
C LEU A 262 9.70 -3.17 -12.69
N SER A 263 9.62 -3.34 -14.02
CA SER A 263 8.87 -4.46 -14.62
C SER A 263 9.50 -5.83 -14.38
N LYS A 264 10.79 -5.85 -13.95
CA LYS A 264 11.54 -7.07 -13.66
C LYS A 264 11.48 -7.49 -12.19
N ILE A 265 10.89 -6.68 -11.33
CA ILE A 265 10.79 -6.99 -9.90
C ILE A 265 9.74 -8.08 -9.67
N ASP A 266 10.21 -9.25 -9.24
CA ASP A 266 9.36 -10.39 -8.92
C ASP A 266 9.33 -10.64 -7.40
N PHE A 267 8.28 -10.12 -6.75
CA PHE A 267 8.04 -10.34 -5.32
C PHE A 267 7.61 -11.78 -4.99
N THR A 268 7.25 -12.60 -5.99
CA THR A 268 6.81 -13.99 -5.76
C THR A 268 7.98 -14.92 -5.47
N SER A 269 9.20 -14.51 -5.85
CA SER A 269 10.45 -15.15 -5.45
C SER A 269 10.73 -15.06 -3.94
N GLU A 270 10.14 -14.06 -3.26
CA GLU A 270 10.32 -13.85 -1.83
C GLU A 270 9.24 -14.59 -1.01
N PRO A 271 9.64 -15.20 0.13
CA PRO A 271 8.72 -15.99 0.95
C PRO A 271 7.59 -15.12 1.51
N LEU A 272 6.42 -15.73 1.69
CA LEU A 272 5.32 -15.07 2.38
C LEU A 272 5.72 -14.78 3.84
N TYR A 273 5.74 -13.49 4.19
CA TYR A 273 6.20 -13.05 5.50
C TYR A 273 5.12 -13.10 6.60
N LYS A 274 3.83 -13.19 6.21
CA LYS A 274 2.71 -13.29 7.17
C LYS A 274 2.81 -14.52 8.08
N THR A 275 3.47 -15.60 7.64
CA THR A 275 3.76 -16.80 8.45
C THR A 275 4.82 -16.58 9.53
N VAL A 276 5.72 -15.60 9.37
CA VAL A 276 6.75 -15.24 10.37
C VAL A 276 6.10 -14.42 11.50
N HIS A 277 5.12 -13.58 11.17
CA HIS A 277 4.41 -12.75 12.14
C HIS A 277 3.57 -13.58 13.13
N THR A 278 3.07 -14.75 12.70
CA THR A 278 2.33 -15.69 13.55
C THR A 278 3.22 -16.32 14.62
N LYS A 279 4.50 -16.61 14.35
CA LYS A 279 5.45 -17.17 15.33
C LYS A 279 5.77 -16.19 16.47
N ILE A 280 5.84 -14.89 16.17
CA ILE A 280 6.14 -13.84 17.17
C ILE A 280 4.92 -13.59 18.08
N ASN A 281 3.69 -13.70 17.55
CA ASN A 281 2.47 -13.55 18.35
C ASN A 281 2.06 -14.85 19.08
N SER A 282 2.45 -16.03 18.60
CA SER A 282 2.15 -17.31 19.28
C SER A 282 2.97 -17.52 20.56
N ASN A 283 4.13 -16.86 20.72
CA ASN A 283 4.83 -16.81 22.01
C ASN A 283 4.10 -16.01 23.11
N LYS A 284 2.99 -15.33 22.80
CA LYS A 284 2.08 -14.77 23.82
C LYS A 284 0.93 -15.71 24.19
N ASN A 285 0.68 -16.77 23.41
CA ASN A 285 -0.50 -17.63 23.56
C ASN A 285 -0.21 -19.00 24.16
N ASN A 286 0.86 -19.17 24.95
CA ASN A 286 0.99 -20.34 25.84
C ASN A 286 -0.03 -20.34 27.00
N HIS A 287 -0.99 -19.42 27.00
CA HIS A 287 -2.29 -19.61 27.68
C HIS A 287 -3.44 -19.22 26.76
N SER A 288 -3.78 -20.09 25.82
CA SER A 288 -5.19 -20.45 25.52
C SER A 288 -5.21 -21.45 24.36
N THR A 289 -5.46 -22.71 24.71
CA THR A 289 -5.97 -23.73 23.81
C THR A 289 -7.28 -23.25 23.20
N LEU A 290 -7.38 -23.26 21.87
CA LEU A 290 -8.66 -23.28 21.16
C LEU A 290 -8.49 -24.01 19.83
N ASN A 291 -8.38 -25.34 19.95
CA ASN A 291 -8.98 -26.24 18.97
C ASN A 291 -10.47 -26.35 19.32
N THR A 292 -11.33 -25.62 18.62
CA THR A 292 -12.72 -26.05 18.41
C THR A 292 -13.20 -25.46 17.09
N HIS A 293 -13.39 -26.35 16.11
CA HIS A 293 -14.20 -26.06 14.93
C HIS A 293 -15.63 -25.69 15.37
N PRO A 294 -16.28 -24.70 14.73
CA PRO A 294 -17.68 -24.45 14.97
C PRO A 294 -18.49 -25.59 14.34
N THR A 295 -19.08 -26.42 15.18
CA THR A 295 -20.20 -27.30 14.78
C THR A 295 -21.39 -26.43 14.43
N HIS A 296 -21.84 -26.51 13.18
CA HIS A 296 -23.01 -25.82 12.66
C HIS A 296 -24.25 -26.02 13.54
N TYR A 297 -24.81 -24.92 14.04
CA TYR A 297 -26.17 -24.88 14.57
C TYR A 297 -27.14 -24.72 13.40
N THR A 298 -27.83 -25.80 13.03
CA THR A 298 -29.11 -25.72 12.35
C THR A 298 -30.16 -25.30 13.38
N ASN A 299 -30.45 -24.00 13.48
CA ASN A 299 -31.63 -23.54 14.21
C ASN A 299 -32.47 -22.63 13.32
N ASN A 300 -33.56 -23.20 12.82
CA ASN A 300 -34.69 -22.50 12.23
C ASN A 300 -35.29 -21.56 13.29
N LYS A 301 -34.89 -20.29 13.28
CA LYS A 301 -35.70 -19.21 13.86
C LYS A 301 -35.80 -18.07 12.86
N SER A 302 -37.03 -17.85 12.42
CA SER A 302 -37.46 -16.77 11.56
C SER A 302 -37.13 -15.41 12.17
N LEU A 303 -36.01 -14.82 11.77
CA LEU A 303 -35.87 -13.38 11.72
C LEU A 303 -36.03 -12.98 10.26
N GLN A 304 -36.92 -12.03 9.98
CA GLN A 304 -37.03 -11.38 8.68
C GLN A 304 -35.75 -10.58 8.40
N SER A 305 -34.69 -11.27 7.97
CA SER A 305 -33.55 -10.65 7.33
C SER A 305 -34.04 -10.06 6.01
N ARG A 306 -33.85 -8.75 5.81
CA ARG A 306 -33.95 -8.17 4.46
C ARG A 306 -32.94 -8.91 3.59
N VAL A 307 -33.44 -9.84 2.79
CA VAL A 307 -32.66 -10.56 1.79
C VAL A 307 -32.06 -9.49 0.90
N LEU A 308 -30.72 -9.41 0.88
CA LEU A 308 -30.01 -8.56 -0.08
C LEU A 308 -30.40 -9.05 -1.49
N VAL A 309 -31.15 -8.22 -2.21
CA VAL A 309 -31.67 -8.54 -3.53
C VAL A 309 -30.51 -8.46 -4.51
N CYS A 310 -30.19 -9.57 -5.19
CA CYS A 310 -29.24 -9.58 -6.30
C CYS A 310 -29.68 -8.55 -7.35
N THR A 311 -28.89 -7.49 -7.53
CA THR A 311 -29.23 -6.44 -8.51
C THR A 311 -28.97 -6.93 -9.93
N ASP A 312 -29.58 -6.29 -10.93
CA ASP A 312 -29.32 -6.63 -12.34
C ASP A 312 -27.86 -6.33 -12.73
N GLU A 313 -27.23 -5.35 -12.07
CA GLU A 313 -25.79 -5.09 -12.21
C GLU A 313 -24.94 -6.22 -11.63
N ASP A 314 -25.32 -6.78 -10.48
CA ASP A 314 -24.66 -7.96 -9.90
C ASP A 314 -24.84 -9.17 -10.81
N LYS A 315 -26.03 -9.35 -11.41
CA LYS A 315 -26.29 -10.42 -12.38
C LYS A 315 -25.39 -10.28 -13.61
N GLU A 316 -25.29 -9.10 -14.21
CA GLU A 316 -24.41 -8.84 -15.35
C GLU A 316 -22.94 -9.09 -15.01
N ARG A 317 -22.50 -8.70 -13.80
CA ARG A 317 -21.14 -8.97 -13.33
C ARG A 317 -20.90 -10.45 -13.11
N ILE A 318 -21.84 -11.18 -12.50
CA ILE A 318 -21.81 -12.63 -12.36
C ILE A 318 -21.74 -13.30 -13.75
N LEU A 319 -22.54 -12.85 -14.71
CA LEU A 319 -22.50 -13.35 -16.09
C LEU A 319 -21.18 -13.02 -16.79
N SER A 320 -20.54 -11.89 -16.46
CA SER A 320 -19.21 -11.54 -16.98
C SER A 320 -18.09 -12.40 -16.38
N ILE A 321 -18.19 -12.75 -15.09
CA ILE A 321 -17.32 -13.71 -14.41
C ILE A 321 -17.51 -15.09 -15.03
N TYR A 322 -18.76 -15.48 -15.25
CA TYR A 322 -19.15 -16.73 -15.91
C TYR A 322 -18.53 -16.84 -17.32
N LYS A 323 -18.67 -15.82 -18.16
CA LYS A 323 -18.08 -15.80 -19.51
C LYS A 323 -16.55 -15.91 -19.46
N TYR A 324 -15.90 -15.17 -18.56
CA TYR A 324 -14.46 -15.16 -18.39
C TYR A 324 -13.91 -16.54 -17.95
N LEU A 325 -14.51 -17.13 -16.92
CA LEU A 325 -14.09 -18.45 -16.41
C LEU A 325 -14.33 -19.56 -17.43
N LYS A 326 -15.36 -19.46 -18.28
CA LYS A 326 -15.67 -20.43 -19.32
C LYS A 326 -14.71 -20.40 -20.50
N GLN A 327 -14.08 -19.26 -20.77
CA GLN A 327 -13.23 -19.03 -21.95
C GLN A 327 -11.73 -19.21 -21.65
N THR A 328 -11.36 -19.45 -20.39
CA THR A 328 -9.96 -19.40 -19.97
C THR A 328 -9.52 -20.69 -19.26
N ASP A 329 -8.62 -21.45 -19.88
CA ASP A 329 -8.06 -22.69 -19.31
C ASP A 329 -7.01 -22.42 -18.22
N LYS A 330 -6.42 -21.21 -18.21
CA LYS A 330 -5.44 -20.74 -17.23
C LYS A 330 -5.82 -19.34 -16.71
N PRO A 331 -6.90 -19.22 -15.95
CA PRO A 331 -7.41 -17.94 -15.52
C PRO A 331 -6.44 -17.22 -14.59
N ILE A 332 -6.20 -15.94 -14.87
CA ILE A 332 -5.38 -15.06 -14.05
C ILE A 332 -6.24 -14.55 -12.88
N ALA A 333 -5.83 -14.84 -11.64
CA ALA A 333 -6.57 -14.47 -10.42
C ALA A 333 -6.90 -12.97 -10.35
N LYS A 334 -6.00 -12.13 -10.86
CA LYS A 334 -6.15 -10.66 -10.92
C LYS A 334 -7.37 -10.23 -11.74
N GLU A 335 -7.61 -10.86 -12.89
CA GLU A 335 -8.74 -10.54 -13.78
C GLU A 335 -10.08 -11.02 -13.21
N PHE A 336 -10.07 -12.11 -12.45
CA PHE A 336 -11.23 -12.56 -11.70
C PHE A 336 -11.57 -11.61 -10.54
N ILE A 337 -10.56 -11.20 -9.76
CA ILE A 337 -10.72 -10.29 -8.62
C ILE A 337 -11.28 -8.94 -9.07
N GLN A 338 -10.85 -8.41 -10.22
CA GLN A 338 -11.36 -7.15 -10.77
C GLN A 338 -12.86 -7.17 -11.10
N LYS A 339 -13.46 -8.35 -11.21
CA LYS A 339 -14.89 -8.52 -11.51
C LYS A 339 -15.72 -8.72 -10.24
N LEU A 340 -15.08 -8.84 -9.06
CA LEU A 340 -15.76 -8.96 -7.77
C LEU A 340 -16.12 -7.55 -7.25
N ASN A 341 -17.34 -7.40 -6.74
CA ASN A 341 -17.80 -6.26 -5.96
C ASN A 341 -18.39 -6.73 -4.62
N ASP A 342 -18.82 -5.78 -3.80
CA ASP A 342 -19.55 -6.03 -2.55
C ASP A 342 -20.77 -6.95 -2.73
N GLY A 343 -21.59 -6.74 -3.76
CA GLY A 343 -22.77 -7.55 -4.07
C GLY A 343 -22.44 -9.02 -4.32
N VAL A 344 -21.51 -9.30 -5.24
CA VAL A 344 -21.07 -10.67 -5.57
C VAL A 344 -20.43 -11.37 -4.37
N VAL A 345 -19.58 -10.66 -3.64
CA VAL A 345 -18.88 -11.24 -2.47
C VAL A 345 -19.86 -11.50 -1.32
N SER A 346 -20.87 -10.64 -1.15
CA SER A 346 -21.96 -10.86 -0.18
C SER A 346 -22.73 -12.15 -0.49
N LEU A 347 -23.12 -12.36 -1.75
CA LEU A 347 -23.81 -13.58 -2.18
C LEU A 347 -22.97 -14.83 -1.96
N LEU A 348 -21.67 -14.77 -2.27
CA LEU A 348 -20.75 -15.87 -2.01
C LEU A 348 -20.61 -16.18 -0.51
N LEU A 349 -20.51 -15.15 0.35
CA LEU A 349 -20.46 -15.34 1.79
C LEU A 349 -21.76 -15.94 2.34
N GLN A 350 -22.93 -15.50 1.86
CA GLN A 350 -24.22 -16.10 2.21
C GLN A 350 -24.29 -17.56 1.79
N HIS A 351 -23.80 -17.89 0.59
CA HIS A 351 -23.72 -19.27 0.13
C HIS A 351 -22.80 -20.12 1.00
N LEU A 352 -21.70 -19.55 1.50
CA LEU A 352 -20.78 -20.18 2.44
C LEU A 352 -21.37 -20.31 3.87
N GLY A 353 -22.58 -19.80 4.11
CA GLY A 353 -23.31 -19.92 5.38
C GLY A 353 -23.17 -18.72 6.32
N TYR A 354 -22.65 -17.59 5.83
CA TYR A 354 -22.52 -16.36 6.62
C TYR A 354 -23.74 -15.45 6.47
N GLU A 355 -24.19 -14.89 7.59
CA GLU A 355 -25.18 -13.82 7.57
C GLU A 355 -24.47 -12.49 7.28
N VAL A 356 -24.84 -11.86 6.16
CA VAL A 356 -24.36 -10.53 5.76
C VAL A 356 -25.49 -9.53 5.92
N ASP A 357 -25.27 -8.47 6.71
CA ASP A 357 -26.26 -7.43 6.95
C ASP A 357 -26.34 -6.40 5.80
N ALA A 358 -27.34 -5.52 5.86
CA ALA A 358 -27.57 -4.49 4.84
C ALA A 358 -26.45 -3.44 4.71
N ASN A 359 -25.51 -3.39 5.66
CA ASN A 359 -24.33 -2.54 5.62
C ASN A 359 -23.09 -3.32 5.16
N TYR A 360 -23.29 -4.50 4.57
CA TYR A 360 -22.24 -5.42 4.15
C TYR A 360 -21.30 -5.82 5.28
N LYS A 361 -21.84 -6.00 6.49
CA LYS A 361 -21.09 -6.52 7.64
C LYS A 361 -21.52 -7.94 7.97
N PHE A 362 -20.58 -8.73 8.47
CA PHE A 362 -20.81 -10.13 8.82
C PHE A 362 -19.92 -10.54 10.00
N LYS A 363 -20.22 -11.70 10.59
CA LYS A 363 -19.43 -12.30 11.67
C LYS A 363 -18.52 -13.38 11.10
N MET A 364 -17.21 -13.26 11.32
CA MET A 364 -16.27 -14.31 10.88
C MET A 364 -16.15 -15.47 11.87
N ARG A 365 -16.53 -15.22 13.13
CA ARG A 365 -16.41 -16.12 14.28
C ARG A 365 -17.61 -15.92 15.19
N GLU A 366 -17.71 -16.74 16.23
CA GLU A 366 -18.76 -16.56 17.24
C GLU A 366 -18.48 -15.28 18.05
N GLU A 367 -19.25 -14.24 17.78
CA GLU A 367 -19.10 -12.93 18.40
C GLU A 367 -20.44 -12.20 18.51
N LYS A 368 -20.54 -11.27 19.46
CA LYS A 368 -21.78 -10.52 19.72
C LYS A 368 -22.09 -9.53 18.60
N THR A 369 -21.07 -8.85 18.08
CA THR A 369 -21.18 -7.75 17.11
C THR A 369 -20.43 -8.11 15.83
N HIS A 370 -21.00 -7.78 14.66
CA HIS A 370 -20.32 -7.96 13.37
C HIS A 370 -18.95 -7.25 13.38
N SER A 371 -17.87 -8.02 13.26
CA SER A 371 -16.52 -7.46 13.22
C SER A 371 -15.95 -7.36 11.80
N ALA A 372 -16.57 -8.00 10.80
CA ALA A 372 -16.08 -7.98 9.43
C ALA A 372 -16.98 -7.17 8.50
N SER A 373 -16.38 -6.61 7.45
CA SER A 373 -17.06 -5.80 6.42
C SER A 373 -16.56 -6.11 5.02
N ILE A 374 -17.45 -5.96 4.05
CA ILE A 374 -17.16 -6.03 2.61
C ILE A 374 -17.11 -4.60 2.09
N ARG A 375 -16.02 -4.26 1.38
CA ARG A 375 -15.88 -2.99 0.66
C ARG A 375 -16.54 -3.07 -0.70
N TYR A 376 -16.82 -1.91 -1.31
CA TYR A 376 -17.44 -1.79 -2.63
C TYR A 376 -16.71 -2.57 -3.75
N ASP A 377 -15.40 -2.79 -3.59
CA ASP A 377 -14.53 -3.56 -4.49
C ASP A 377 -14.48 -5.06 -4.15
N GLY A 378 -15.38 -5.55 -3.28
CA GLY A 378 -15.41 -6.94 -2.83
C GLY A 378 -14.32 -7.31 -1.83
N TYR A 379 -13.49 -6.34 -1.40
CA TYR A 379 -12.41 -6.61 -0.46
C TYR A 379 -12.94 -6.74 0.98
N LEU A 380 -12.53 -7.79 1.67
CA LEU A 380 -12.96 -8.11 3.02
C LEU A 380 -11.96 -7.54 4.04
N ARG A 381 -12.49 -7.03 5.14
CA ARG A 381 -11.71 -6.60 6.29
C ARG A 381 -12.41 -6.98 7.58
N ASP A 382 -11.69 -7.67 8.46
CA ASP A 382 -12.09 -7.88 9.85
C ASP A 382 -11.44 -6.81 10.74
N PHE A 383 -12.21 -6.28 11.69
CA PHE A 383 -11.76 -5.32 12.70
C PHE A 383 -11.46 -5.99 14.04
N GLY A 384 -11.96 -7.21 14.28
CA GLY A 384 -11.66 -7.99 15.48
C GLY A 384 -10.53 -9.01 15.28
N SER A 385 -10.01 -9.14 14.05
CA SER A 385 -8.74 -9.81 13.75
C SER A 385 -7.91 -8.99 12.76
N ASN A 386 -6.75 -9.52 12.38
CA ASN A 386 -5.90 -8.92 11.35
C ASN A 386 -6.26 -9.40 9.93
N PHE A 387 -7.38 -10.13 9.76
CA PHE A 387 -7.81 -10.60 8.46
C PHE A 387 -8.16 -9.44 7.53
N SER A 388 -7.53 -9.43 6.36
CA SER A 388 -7.91 -8.57 5.26
C SER A 388 -7.50 -9.23 3.94
N GLY A 389 -8.40 -9.25 2.97
CA GLY A 389 -8.16 -9.95 1.71
C GLY A 389 -9.41 -10.10 0.85
N THR A 390 -9.27 -10.82 -0.25
CA THR A 390 -10.39 -11.18 -1.13
C THR A 390 -11.17 -12.37 -0.57
N ILE A 391 -12.31 -12.71 -1.20
CA ILE A 391 -13.05 -13.95 -0.89
C ILE A 391 -12.18 -15.21 -1.06
N ILE A 392 -11.18 -15.17 -1.95
CA ILE A 392 -10.21 -16.26 -2.11
C ILE A 392 -9.36 -16.39 -0.84
N ASN A 393 -8.80 -15.27 -0.36
CA ASN A 393 -8.00 -15.26 0.87
C ASN A 393 -8.83 -15.72 2.07
N PHE A 394 -10.10 -15.30 2.12
CA PHE A 394 -11.05 -15.71 3.15
C PHE A 394 -11.24 -17.23 3.15
N MET A 395 -11.51 -17.82 1.99
CA MET A 395 -11.70 -19.26 1.88
C MET A 395 -10.43 -20.05 2.21
N MET A 396 -9.26 -19.56 1.80
CA MET A 396 -7.98 -20.17 2.15
C MET A 396 -7.72 -20.13 3.66
N GLU A 397 -8.04 -19.02 4.32
CA GLU A 397 -7.75 -18.83 5.73
C GLU A 397 -8.77 -19.54 6.63
N VAL A 398 -10.06 -19.32 6.38
CA VAL A 398 -11.15 -19.80 7.25
C VAL A 398 -11.40 -21.29 7.05
N TYR A 399 -11.30 -21.79 5.82
CA TYR A 399 -11.51 -23.21 5.50
C TYR A 399 -10.21 -23.99 5.33
N SER A 400 -9.05 -23.36 5.56
CA SER A 400 -7.73 -23.98 5.43
C SER A 400 -7.50 -24.62 4.05
N LEU A 401 -8.05 -24.00 3.00
CA LEU A 401 -7.99 -24.50 1.63
C LEU A 401 -6.74 -24.01 0.91
N LYS A 402 -6.19 -24.83 0.02
CA LYS A 402 -5.19 -24.38 -0.95
C LYS A 402 -5.86 -23.54 -2.02
N PHE A 403 -5.10 -22.63 -2.62
CA PHE A 403 -5.58 -21.76 -3.70
C PHE A 403 -6.29 -22.55 -4.82
N ILE A 404 -5.72 -23.68 -5.24
CA ILE A 404 -6.31 -24.54 -6.29
C ILE A 404 -7.67 -25.12 -5.89
N GLU A 405 -7.89 -25.40 -4.61
CA GLU A 405 -9.15 -25.94 -4.10
C GLU A 405 -10.23 -24.86 -4.03
N VAL A 406 -9.86 -23.67 -3.54
CA VAL A 406 -10.72 -22.48 -3.57
C VAL A 406 -11.09 -22.11 -5.00
N TRP A 407 -10.10 -22.15 -5.90
CA TRP A 407 -10.30 -21.83 -7.30
C TRP A 407 -11.27 -22.79 -7.97
N ASN A 408 -11.06 -24.10 -7.81
CA ASN A 408 -11.96 -25.12 -8.33
C ASN A 408 -13.37 -24.99 -7.74
N TYR A 409 -13.50 -24.64 -6.46
CA TYR A 409 -14.80 -24.41 -5.84
C TYR A 409 -15.53 -23.22 -6.47
N LEU A 410 -14.86 -22.07 -6.61
CA LEU A 410 -15.43 -20.90 -7.26
C LEU A 410 -15.82 -21.22 -8.72
N GLN A 411 -14.97 -21.93 -9.47
CA GLN A 411 -15.31 -22.39 -10.81
C GLN A 411 -16.58 -23.25 -10.83
N ASN A 412 -16.78 -24.11 -9.82
CA ASN A 412 -18.00 -24.92 -9.70
C ASN A 412 -19.23 -24.10 -9.29
N CYS A 413 -19.08 -23.05 -8.47
CA CYS A 413 -20.16 -22.11 -8.16
C CYS A 413 -20.62 -21.34 -9.42
N PHE A 414 -19.75 -21.20 -10.42
CA PHE A 414 -19.96 -20.42 -11.64
C PHE A 414 -19.88 -21.25 -12.94
N GLY A 415 -20.00 -22.59 -12.94
CA GLY A 415 -19.92 -23.43 -14.16
C GLY A 415 -19.89 -24.97 -13.95
N LYS A 416 -20.18 -25.78 -15.00
CA LYS A 416 -20.38 -27.25 -14.92
C LYS A 416 -19.18 -28.15 -15.29
N ASN A 417 -19.07 -29.23 -14.49
CA ASN A 417 -18.60 -30.61 -14.76
C ASN A 417 -17.09 -30.94 -14.73
N LYS A 418 -16.59 -31.15 -13.51
CA LYS A 418 -16.06 -32.47 -13.12
C LYS A 418 -16.38 -32.74 -11.65
N LYS A 419 -16.94 -33.91 -11.35
CA LYS A 419 -17.00 -34.42 -9.96
C LYS A 419 -15.56 -34.53 -9.48
N LEU A 420 -15.12 -33.60 -8.63
CA LEU A 420 -13.92 -33.76 -7.84
C LEU A 420 -14.37 -34.23 -6.47
N SER A 421 -13.86 -35.39 -6.04
CA SER A 421 -13.91 -35.76 -4.63
C SER A 421 -12.94 -34.82 -3.92
N ILE A 422 -13.45 -33.68 -3.48
CA ILE A 422 -12.73 -32.81 -2.58
C ILE A 422 -12.65 -33.59 -1.25
N LYS A 423 -11.48 -34.15 -0.93
CA LYS A 423 -11.20 -34.66 0.42
C LYS A 423 -10.80 -33.46 1.28
N THR A 424 -11.76 -32.58 1.57
CA THR A 424 -11.58 -31.54 2.58
C THR A 424 -11.97 -32.10 3.95
N GLN A 425 -11.27 -31.65 4.99
CA GLN A 425 -11.62 -31.95 6.38
C GLN A 425 -12.90 -31.22 6.84
N VAL A 426 -13.42 -30.28 6.03
CA VAL A 426 -14.65 -29.51 6.28
C VAL A 426 -15.52 -29.53 5.02
N ALA A 427 -16.82 -29.78 5.17
CA ALA A 427 -17.78 -29.83 4.08
C ALA A 427 -18.16 -28.41 3.62
N LEU A 428 -17.77 -28.04 2.40
CA LEU A 428 -18.31 -26.84 1.74
C LEU A 428 -19.74 -27.13 1.25
N PRO A 429 -20.62 -26.11 1.19
CA PRO A 429 -21.96 -26.28 0.63
C PRO A 429 -21.92 -26.68 -0.85
N ASP A 430 -22.99 -27.33 -1.34
CA ASP A 430 -23.06 -27.78 -2.73
C ASP A 430 -23.03 -26.58 -3.68
N ALA A 431 -21.97 -26.47 -4.46
CA ALA A 431 -21.76 -25.40 -5.43
C ALA A 431 -22.93 -25.25 -6.43
N LYS A 432 -23.64 -26.34 -6.76
CA LYS A 432 -24.82 -26.29 -7.64
C LYS A 432 -26.04 -25.62 -7.00
N ALA A 433 -26.09 -25.57 -5.66
CA ALA A 433 -27.16 -24.88 -4.94
C ALA A 433 -27.02 -23.36 -5.08
N PHE A 434 -25.80 -22.84 -5.28
CA PHE A 434 -25.56 -21.42 -5.52
C PHE A 434 -26.19 -20.95 -6.84
N GLU A 435 -25.90 -21.65 -7.94
CA GLU A 435 -26.47 -21.36 -9.27
C GLU A 435 -28.01 -21.38 -9.22
N LYS A 436 -28.59 -22.37 -8.53
CA LYS A 436 -30.05 -22.46 -8.36
C LYS A 436 -30.61 -21.30 -7.54
N SER A 437 -29.90 -20.86 -6.48
CA SER A 437 -30.32 -19.73 -5.64
C SER A 437 -30.40 -18.41 -6.42
N LEU A 438 -29.50 -18.20 -7.38
CA LEU A 438 -29.50 -17.05 -8.28
C LEU A 438 -30.70 -17.04 -9.25
N GLN A 439 -31.23 -18.21 -9.61
CA GLN A 439 -32.37 -18.37 -10.53
C GLN A 439 -33.73 -18.28 -9.83
N THR A 440 -33.83 -18.68 -8.55
CA THR A 440 -35.11 -18.67 -7.81
C THR A 440 -35.54 -17.29 -7.30
N GLN A 441 -34.63 -16.32 -7.17
CA GLN A 441 -34.97 -14.97 -6.68
C GLN A 441 -35.83 -14.15 -7.66
N ASP A 442 -35.98 -14.57 -8.92
CA ASP A 442 -36.83 -13.89 -9.91
C ASP A 442 -38.33 -14.21 -9.75
N LYS A 443 -38.71 -15.30 -9.06
CA LYS A 443 -40.13 -15.68 -8.91
C LYS A 443 -40.93 -14.86 -7.88
N TYR A 444 -40.27 -14.02 -7.09
CA TYR A 444 -40.93 -13.17 -6.07
C TYR A 444 -41.11 -11.71 -6.53
N LYS A 445 -40.78 -11.38 -7.79
CA LYS A 445 -41.03 -10.05 -8.36
C LYS A 445 -42.40 -9.92 -9.05
N ASP A 446 -43.09 -11.02 -9.32
CA ASP A 446 -44.39 -11.05 -10.01
C ASP A 446 -45.56 -11.58 -9.12
N SER A 447 -45.43 -11.50 -7.79
CA SER A 447 -46.48 -11.89 -6.82
C SER A 447 -46.81 -10.80 -5.83
#